data_AF-A0A2I1E656-F1
#
_entry.id   AF-A0A2I1E656-F1
#
_cell.length_a   1.000
_cell.length_b   1.000
_cell.length_c   1.000
_cell.angle_alpha   90.00
_cell.angle_beta   90.00
_cell.angle_gamma   90.00
#
_symmetry.space_group_name_H-M   'P 1'
#
loop_
_entity.id
_entity.type
_entity.pdbx_description
1 polymer ?
#
loop_
_entity_poly.entity_id
_entity_poly.type
_entity_poly.pdbx_seq_one_letter_code
_entity_poly.pdbx_strand_id
1 'polypeptide(L)'
;MEVFKYLSNSFIRHEIYKLFVSECSNISYLDLGEVRHPIYQFPGVEICLLNLNEVDCKSCLETSLFYGITHICKLIEKIYIEFNYDNIGLAKLIKTQKRIK
;
A
#
# COMPACT_ATOMS: atom_id res chain seq x y z
N MET A 1 -5.50 -28.91 8.08
CA MET A 1 -6.50 -27.94 8.56
C MET A 1 -5.97 -26.50 8.53
N GLU A 2 -4.70 -26.25 8.85
CA GLU A 2 -4.10 -24.88 8.81
C GLU A 2 -4.06 -24.27 7.40
N VAL A 3 -3.67 -25.03 6.38
CA VAL A 3 -3.59 -24.55 4.99
C VAL A 3 -4.93 -23.99 4.48
N PHE A 4 -6.05 -24.68 4.76
CA PHE A 4 -7.39 -24.22 4.38
C PHE A 4 -7.79 -22.92 5.11
N LYS A 5 -7.40 -22.76 6.38
CA LYS A 5 -7.63 -21.54 7.17
C LYS A 5 -6.80 -20.34 6.64
N TYR A 6 -5.58 -20.58 6.17
CA TYR A 6 -4.75 -19.56 5.52
C TYR A 6 -5.32 -19.16 4.15
N LEU A 7 -5.79 -20.12 3.36
CA LEU A 7 -6.43 -19.87 2.06
C LEU A 7 -7.75 -19.11 2.21
N SER A 8 -8.60 -19.49 3.18
CA SER A 8 -9.84 -18.76 3.46
C SER A 8 -9.56 -17.32 3.91
N ASN A 9 -8.54 -17.12 4.74
CA ASN A 9 -8.10 -15.78 5.14
C ASN A 9 -7.52 -14.96 3.98
N SER A 10 -6.85 -15.59 3.01
CA SER A 10 -6.33 -14.90 1.83
C SER A 10 -7.46 -14.46 0.88
N PHE A 11 -8.45 -15.33 0.67
CA PHE A 11 -9.59 -15.02 -0.20
C PHE A 11 -10.47 -13.92 0.39
N ILE A 12 -10.82 -14.02 1.68
CA ILE A 12 -11.58 -12.97 2.37
C ILE A 12 -10.83 -11.63 2.32
N ARG A 13 -9.50 -11.65 2.54
CA ARG A 13 -8.68 -10.44 2.46
C ARG A 13 -8.65 -9.84 1.05
N HIS A 14 -8.59 -10.68 0.02
CA HIS A 14 -8.67 -10.23 -1.36
C HIS A 14 -10.00 -9.52 -1.66
N GLU A 15 -11.14 -10.10 -1.25
CA GLU A 15 -12.45 -9.48 -1.43
C GLU A 15 -12.61 -8.20 -0.59
N ILE A 16 -12.03 -8.13 0.62
CA ILE A 16 -11.99 -6.91 1.42
C ILE A 16 -11.18 -5.82 0.71
N TYR A 17 -10.01 -6.12 0.14
CA TYR A 17 -9.23 -5.12 -0.59
C TYR A 17 -9.96 -4.65 -1.85
N LYS A 18 -10.61 -5.56 -2.57
CA LYS A 18 -11.42 -5.23 -3.73
C LYS A 18 -12.56 -4.27 -3.36
N LEU A 19 -13.30 -4.56 -2.28
CA LEU A 19 -14.37 -3.70 -1.78
C LEU A 19 -13.83 -2.36 -1.27
N PHE A 20 -12.71 -2.37 -0.53
CA PHE A 20 -12.07 -1.16 -0.05
C PHE A 20 -11.69 -0.24 -1.22
N VAL A 21 -11.06 -0.78 -2.25
CA VAL A 21 -10.67 0.00 -3.44
C VAL A 21 -11.88 0.47 -4.24
N SER A 22 -12.97 -0.32 -4.33
CA SER A 22 -14.16 0.09 -5.08
C SER A 22 -14.99 1.15 -4.37
N GLU A 23 -15.10 1.09 -3.04
CA GLU A 23 -16.00 1.95 -2.26
C GLU A 23 -15.30 3.20 -1.70
N CYS A 24 -13.99 3.16 -1.47
CA CYS A 24 -13.25 4.31 -0.95
C CYS A 24 -12.64 5.11 -2.09
N SER A 25 -12.97 6.39 -2.20
CA SER A 25 -12.51 7.29 -3.28
C SER A 25 -11.67 8.48 -2.79
N ASN A 26 -11.36 8.54 -1.49
CA ASN A 26 -10.73 9.71 -0.88
C ASN A 26 -10.00 9.39 0.43
N ILE A 27 -9.20 8.33 0.47
CA ILE A 27 -8.42 8.06 1.68
C ILE A 27 -7.25 9.03 1.78
N SER A 28 -6.98 9.54 2.98
CA SER A 28 -5.83 10.40 3.27
C SER A 28 -4.69 9.67 3.97
N TYR A 29 -4.96 8.50 4.55
CA TYR A 29 -4.00 7.67 5.29
C TYR A 29 -4.12 6.19 4.87
N LEU A 30 -2.99 5.51 4.72
CA LEU A 30 -2.92 4.07 4.44
C LEU A 30 -1.85 3.39 5.28
N ASP A 31 -2.24 2.37 6.04
CA ASP A 31 -1.33 1.47 6.75
C ASP A 31 -1.02 0.25 5.87
N LEU A 32 0.27 0.10 5.52
CA LEU A 32 0.80 -1.01 4.74
C LEU A 32 1.37 -2.15 5.59
N GLY A 33 1.46 -1.99 6.92
CA GLY A 33 2.21 -2.84 7.83
C GLY A 33 1.84 -4.34 7.77
N GLU A 34 0.60 -4.65 7.40
CA GLU A 34 0.11 -6.02 7.20
C GLU A 34 -0.40 -6.29 5.76
N VAL A 35 -0.11 -5.38 4.82
CA VAL A 35 -0.53 -5.54 3.43
C VAL A 35 0.32 -6.61 2.75
N ARG A 36 -0.29 -7.78 2.55
CA ARG A 36 0.32 -8.93 1.87
C ARG A 36 -0.14 -9.10 0.42
N HIS A 37 -1.07 -8.27 -0.03
CA HIS A 37 -1.64 -8.36 -1.38
C HIS A 37 -1.38 -7.07 -2.13
N PRO A 38 -1.14 -7.14 -3.44
CA PRO A 38 -0.79 -5.98 -4.24
C PRO A 38 -2.01 -5.08 -4.44
N ILE A 39 -2.30 -4.23 -3.44
CA ILE A 39 -3.46 -3.33 -3.46
C ILE A 39 -3.48 -2.44 -4.72
N TYR A 40 -2.29 -2.14 -5.25
CA TYR A 40 -2.05 -1.40 -6.49
C TYR A 40 -2.55 -2.10 -7.78
N GLN A 41 -3.02 -3.35 -7.70
CA GLN A 41 -3.55 -4.10 -8.86
C GLN A 41 -5.07 -4.08 -8.96
N PHE A 42 -5.79 -3.61 -7.94
CA PHE A 42 -7.25 -3.58 -7.98
C PHE A 42 -7.77 -2.44 -8.86
N PRO A 43 -8.81 -2.67 -9.69
CA PRO A 43 -9.43 -1.63 -10.48
C PRO A 43 -9.98 -0.50 -9.60
N GLY A 44 -9.71 0.77 -9.95
CA GLY A 44 -10.16 1.94 -9.19
C GLY A 44 -9.19 2.41 -8.10
N VAL A 45 -8.03 1.76 -7.95
CA VAL A 45 -7.02 2.12 -6.94
C VAL A 45 -6.49 3.54 -7.13
N GLU A 46 -6.40 4.03 -8.37
CA GLU A 46 -6.01 5.40 -8.68
C GLU A 46 -7.00 6.44 -8.14
N ILE A 47 -8.29 6.12 -8.09
CA ILE A 47 -9.31 6.97 -7.48
C ILE A 47 -9.22 6.85 -5.96
N CYS A 48 -9.11 5.62 -5.45
CA CYS A 48 -9.03 5.34 -4.02
C CYS A 48 -7.88 6.10 -3.36
N LEU A 49 -6.69 6.05 -3.98
CA LEU A 49 -5.45 6.61 -3.46
C LEU A 49 -5.15 8.03 -3.97
N LEU A 50 -6.10 8.67 -4.67
CA LEU A 50 -5.90 9.98 -5.32
C LEU A 50 -5.40 11.05 -4.35
N ASN A 51 -5.99 11.07 -3.15
CA ASN A 51 -5.71 12.06 -2.10
C ASN A 51 -4.89 11.49 -0.95
N LEU A 52 -4.21 10.35 -1.17
CA LEU A 52 -3.38 9.72 -0.17
C LEU A 52 -2.23 10.67 0.22
N ASN A 53 -2.21 11.06 1.50
CA ASN A 53 -1.26 12.02 2.03
C ASN A 53 -0.26 11.40 3.00
N GLU A 54 -0.69 10.36 3.72
CA GLU A 54 0.09 9.73 4.78
C GLU A 54 0.14 8.22 4.57
N VAL A 55 1.32 7.63 4.77
CA VAL A 55 1.53 6.17 4.69
C VAL A 55 2.30 5.69 5.91
N ASP A 56 1.84 4.61 6.53
CA ASP A 56 2.61 3.82 7.50
C ASP A 56 3.07 2.53 6.83
N CYS A 57 4.32 2.14 7.03
CA CYS A 57 4.89 0.95 6.41
C CYS A 57 6.07 0.37 7.18
N LYS A 58 6.35 -0.92 6.94
CA LYS A 58 7.57 -1.57 7.36
C LYS A 58 8.53 -1.63 6.18
N SER A 59 9.81 -1.31 6.38
CA SER A 59 10.80 -1.36 5.27
C SER A 59 11.02 -2.79 4.75
N CYS A 60 10.60 -3.78 5.53
CA CYS A 60 10.66 -5.19 5.18
C CYS A 60 9.57 -5.69 4.22
N LEU A 61 8.60 -4.85 3.85
CA LEU A 61 7.57 -5.20 2.87
C LEU A 61 8.17 -5.42 1.47
N GLU A 62 7.42 -6.11 0.61
CA GLU A 62 7.89 -6.40 -0.74
C GLU A 62 8.19 -5.12 -1.53
N THR A 63 9.34 -5.09 -2.20
CA THR A 63 9.75 -3.98 -3.08
C THR A 63 8.70 -3.65 -4.15
N SER A 64 8.01 -4.67 -4.67
CA SER A 64 6.92 -4.56 -5.65
C SER A 64 5.76 -3.70 -5.17
N LEU A 65 5.41 -3.80 -3.88
CA LEU A 65 4.36 -3.00 -3.24
C LEU A 65 4.69 -1.51 -3.34
N PHE A 66 5.91 -1.13 -2.97
CA PHE A 66 6.35 0.26 -3.03
C PHE A 66 6.41 0.79 -4.47
N TYR A 67 6.81 -0.04 -5.45
CA TYR A 67 6.77 0.38 -6.85
C TYR A 67 5.35 0.60 -7.37
N GLY A 68 4.40 -0.27 -6.99
CA GLY A 68 3.00 -0.10 -7.33
C GLY A 68 2.43 1.21 -6.79
N ILE A 69 2.65 1.49 -5.50
CA ILE A 69 2.23 2.75 -4.88
C ILE A 69 2.94 3.95 -5.51
N THR A 70 4.24 3.82 -5.80
CA THR A 70 5.01 4.88 -6.48
C THR A 70 4.39 5.25 -7.82
N HIS A 71 3.81 4.30 -8.56
CA HIS A 71 3.18 4.60 -9.84
C HIS A 71 1.96 5.52 -9.70
N ILE A 72 1.18 5.33 -8.63
CA ILE A 72 -0.10 5.98 -8.39
C ILE A 72 0.09 7.29 -7.59
N CYS A 73 0.79 7.22 -6.46
CA CYS A 73 0.85 8.30 -5.47
C CYS A 73 2.13 9.13 -5.64
N LYS A 74 1.94 10.45 -5.87
CA LYS A 74 3.03 11.43 -6.06
C LYS A 74 3.00 12.58 -5.05
N LEU A 75 2.00 12.61 -4.18
CA LEU A 75 1.67 13.75 -3.32
C LEU A 75 1.68 13.38 -1.82
N ILE A 76 2.24 12.22 -1.45
CA ILE A 76 2.38 11.84 -0.04
C ILE A 76 3.27 12.89 0.65
N GLU A 77 2.86 13.33 1.82
CA GLU A 77 3.56 14.31 2.67
C GLU A 77 4.25 13.66 3.86
N LYS A 78 3.70 12.57 4.40
CA LYS A 78 4.27 11.87 5.56
C LYS A 78 4.38 10.38 5.30
N ILE A 79 5.54 9.82 5.63
CA ILE A 79 5.79 8.39 5.60
C ILE A 79 6.34 7.98 6.97
N TYR A 80 5.59 7.16 7.69
CA TYR A 80 6.04 6.50 8.91
C TYR A 80 6.67 5.16 8.52
N ILE A 81 7.87 4.90 9.04
CA ILE A 81 8.68 3.75 8.62
C ILE A 81 9.14 2.99 9.86
N GLU A 82 8.65 1.76 10.02
CA GLU A 82 9.34 0.77 10.84
C GLU A 82 10.53 0.24 10.04
N PHE A 83 11.72 0.76 10.34
CA PHE A 83 12.92 0.47 9.55
C PHE A 83 13.66 -0.76 10.09
N ASN A 84 13.73 -1.80 9.25
CA ASN A 84 14.43 -3.05 9.55
C ASN A 84 15.66 -3.24 8.65
N TYR A 85 15.54 -2.92 7.37
CA TYR A 85 16.62 -2.97 6.36
C TYR A 85 16.33 -2.09 5.15
N ASP A 86 17.34 -1.86 4.32
CA ASP A 86 17.24 -1.07 3.09
C ASP A 86 16.26 -1.68 2.09
N ASN A 87 15.40 -0.83 1.53
CA ASN A 87 14.44 -1.23 0.49
C ASN A 87 14.46 -0.22 -0.66
N ILE A 88 14.90 -0.66 -1.83
CA ILE A 88 15.02 0.20 -3.02
C ILE A 88 13.67 0.73 -3.51
N GLY A 89 12.60 -0.03 -3.30
CA GLY A 89 11.24 0.37 -3.64
C GLY A 89 10.75 1.49 -2.73
N LEU A 90 10.98 1.35 -1.42
CA LEU A 90 10.67 2.40 -0.45
C LEU A 90 11.49 3.67 -0.71
N ALA A 91 12.79 3.53 -0.97
CA ALA A 91 13.65 4.64 -1.35
C ALA A 91 13.14 5.35 -2.62
N LYS A 92 12.66 4.58 -3.60
CA LYS A 92 12.03 5.13 -4.81
C LYS A 92 10.72 5.83 -4.53
N LEU A 93 9.87 5.28 -3.64
CA LEU A 93 8.62 5.89 -3.21
C LEU A 93 8.89 7.26 -2.62
N ILE A 94 9.78 7.35 -1.62
CA ILE A 94 10.18 8.60 -0.95
C ILE A 94 10.67 9.63 -1.97
N LYS A 95 11.65 9.26 -2.82
CA LYS A 95 12.25 10.16 -3.82
C LYS A 95 11.27 10.70 -4.86
N THR A 96 10.15 10.02 -5.06
CA THR A 96 9.17 10.38 -6.09
C THR A 96 8.09 11.32 -5.56
N GLN A 97 7.98 11.49 -4.24
CA GLN A 97 6.98 12.36 -3.64
C GLN A 97 7.35 13.83 -3.82
N LYS A 98 6.38 14.63 -4.26
CA LYS A 98 6.58 16.08 -4.51
C LYS A 98 6.47 16.94 -3.26
N ARG A 99 6.00 16.39 -2.15
CA ARG A 99 5.64 17.15 -0.95
C ARG A 99 6.38 16.75 0.32
N ILE A 100 7.15 15.67 0.29
CA ILE A 100 8.08 15.34 1.37
C ILE A 100 9.22 16.37 1.35
N LYS A 101 9.50 16.97 2.51
CA LYS A 101 10.59 17.91 2.74
C LYS A 101 11.70 17.28 3.56
#